data_AF-A0A7Y1Z2S0-F1
#
_entry.id   AF-A0A7Y1Z2S0-F1
#
_cell.length_a   1.000
_cell.length_b   1.000
_cell.length_c   1.000
_cell.angle_alpha   90.00
_cell.angle_beta   90.00
_cell.angle_gamma   90.00
#
_symmetry.space_group_name_H-M   'P 1'
#
loop_
_entity.id
_entity.type
_entity.pdbx_description
1 polymer ?
#
loop_
_entity_poly.entity_id
_entity_poly.type
_entity_poly.pdbx_seq_one_letter_code
_entity_poly.pdbx_strand_id
1 'polypeptide(L)'
;MPEMLCRTCRRLTPAAPNCPRCGCAAVVRHRELAALNIAHVDCDAFYASVEKRDDPTLEDRALIIGHAGGRGVVTTACYLARQSGARSAMPMFKALELCPDAVVMPPDMAKYKRVGNEIRALFVKATNNYEPVSIDEAYLDLRPEHVANDEVQPAVLLARLAHDVRSEVGVTVSI
;
A
#
# COMPACT_ATOMS: atom_id res chain seq x y z
N MET A 1 15.58 -15.24 -21.26
CA MET A 1 16.58 -14.60 -20.38
C MET A 1 15.90 -14.26 -19.07
N PRO A 2 16.56 -14.29 -17.90
CA PRO A 2 15.93 -13.87 -16.65
C PRO A 2 15.52 -12.40 -16.79
N GLU A 3 14.23 -12.14 -16.56
CA GLU A 3 13.65 -10.81 -16.61
C GLU A 3 13.63 -10.20 -15.21
N MET A 4 13.62 -8.88 -15.16
CA MET A 4 13.36 -8.11 -13.95
C MET A 4 12.31 -7.05 -14.22
N LEU A 5 11.48 -6.77 -13.23
CA LEU A 5 10.52 -5.67 -13.26
C LEU A 5 11.17 -4.40 -12.73
N CYS A 6 11.18 -3.33 -13.52
CA CYS A 6 11.48 -2.00 -13.01
C CYS A 6 10.18 -1.33 -12.54
N ARG A 7 10.05 -1.04 -11.24
CA ARG A 7 8.85 -0.40 -10.67
C ARG A 7 8.69 1.05 -11.10
N THR A 8 9.78 1.75 -11.42
CA THR A 8 9.73 3.12 -11.94
C THR A 8 9.29 3.18 -13.40
N CYS A 9 9.83 2.31 -14.26
CA CYS A 9 9.42 2.25 -15.66
C CYS A 9 8.11 1.49 -15.89
N ARG A 10 7.69 0.67 -14.91
CA ARG A 10 6.55 -0.27 -14.97
C ARG A 10 6.67 -1.19 -16.17
N ARG A 11 7.83 -1.85 -16.32
CA ARG A 11 8.15 -2.74 -17.45
C ARG A 11 9.10 -3.85 -17.03
N LEU A 12 8.98 -4.99 -17.71
CA LEU A 12 9.98 -6.03 -17.73
C LEU A 12 11.18 -5.58 -18.56
N THR A 13 12.36 -5.92 -18.09
CA THR A 13 13.65 -5.61 -18.70
C THR A 13 14.59 -6.79 -18.50
N PRO A 14 15.65 -6.93 -19.32
CA PRO A 14 16.70 -7.90 -19.05
C PRO A 14 17.31 -7.69 -17.66
N ALA A 15 17.62 -8.78 -16.96
CA ALA A 15 18.26 -8.74 -15.65
C ALA A 15 19.57 -7.91 -15.64
N ALA A 16 19.60 -6.84 -14.84
CA ALA A 16 20.78 -5.97 -14.64
C ALA A 16 20.75 -5.34 -13.23
N PRO A 17 21.90 -4.99 -12.61
CA PRO A 17 21.92 -4.47 -11.23
C PRO A 17 20.95 -3.31 -11.00
N ASN A 18 20.85 -2.41 -12.00
CA ASN A 18 19.89 -1.33 -12.08
C ASN A 18 19.08 -1.43 -13.37
N CYS A 19 17.94 -0.73 -13.44
CA CYS A 19 17.13 -0.67 -14.65
C CYS A 19 17.95 -0.14 -15.84
N PRO A 20 18.10 -0.88 -16.95
CA PRO A 20 18.89 -0.44 -18.10
C PRO A 20 18.26 0.77 -18.83
N ARG A 21 16.99 1.07 -18.54
CA ARG A 21 16.26 2.19 -19.16
C ARG A 21 16.36 3.50 -18.37
N CYS A 22 16.18 3.45 -17.05
CA CYS A 22 16.14 4.66 -16.22
C CYS A 22 17.24 4.73 -15.15
N GLY A 23 18.07 3.69 -15.00
CA GLY A 23 19.15 3.64 -14.03
C GLY A 23 18.73 3.43 -12.57
N CYS A 24 17.43 3.35 -12.26
CA CYS A 24 16.99 3.20 -10.87
C CYS A 24 17.28 1.82 -10.28
N ALA A 25 17.48 1.76 -8.97
CA ALA A 25 17.59 0.53 -8.19
C ALA A 25 16.24 -0.09 -7.79
N ALA A 26 15.10 0.54 -8.14
CA ALA A 26 13.76 0.05 -7.81
C ALA A 26 13.33 -1.12 -8.72
N VAL A 27 14.11 -2.20 -8.69
CA VAL A 27 13.91 -3.41 -9.51
C VAL A 27 13.49 -4.59 -8.65
N VAL A 28 12.63 -5.45 -9.19
CA VAL A 28 12.18 -6.71 -8.58
C VAL A 28 12.57 -7.85 -9.51
N ARG A 29 13.05 -8.96 -8.91
CA ARG A 29 13.50 -10.15 -9.63
C ARG A 29 12.77 -11.35 -9.06
N HIS A 30 12.05 -12.05 -9.92
CA HIS A 30 11.43 -13.33 -9.58
C HIS A 30 11.35 -14.18 -10.84
N ARG A 31 11.55 -15.49 -10.71
CA ARG A 31 11.48 -16.42 -11.86
C ARG A 31 10.09 -16.47 -12.50
N GLU A 32 9.05 -16.14 -11.73
CA GLU A 32 7.65 -16.19 -12.14
C GLU A 32 7.02 -14.79 -12.29
N LEU A 33 7.81 -13.72 -12.49
CA LEU A 33 7.28 -12.35 -12.65
C LEU A 33 6.15 -12.26 -13.69
N ALA A 34 6.25 -13.02 -14.78
CA ALA A 34 5.25 -13.03 -15.85
C ALA A 34 4.08 -14.00 -15.59
N ALA A 35 4.13 -14.82 -14.55
CA ALA A 35 3.17 -15.91 -14.29
C ALA A 35 2.46 -15.82 -12.93
N LEU A 36 2.85 -14.89 -12.05
CA LEU A 36 2.20 -14.64 -10.77
C LEU A 36 0.84 -13.95 -10.97
N ASN A 37 -0.20 -14.75 -11.15
CA ASN A 37 -1.54 -14.25 -11.46
C ASN A 37 -2.38 -13.91 -10.24
N ILE A 38 -2.02 -14.38 -9.04
CA ILE A 38 -2.74 -13.99 -7.82
C ILE A 38 -1.90 -12.97 -7.07
N ALA A 39 -2.48 -11.80 -6.84
CA ALA A 39 -1.86 -10.73 -6.07
C ALA A 39 -2.64 -10.49 -4.80
N HIS A 40 -1.90 -10.24 -3.72
CA HIS A 40 -2.46 -9.71 -2.50
C HIS A 40 -2.02 -8.25 -2.38
N VAL A 41 -2.97 -7.32 -2.32
CA VAL A 41 -2.69 -5.89 -2.28
C VAL A 41 -3.17 -5.34 -0.94
N ASP A 42 -2.30 -4.64 -0.22
CA ASP A 42 -2.56 -4.05 1.10
C ASP A 42 -2.07 -2.59 1.12
N CYS A 43 -2.86 -1.65 1.65
CA CYS A 43 -2.46 -0.26 1.76
C CYS A 43 -1.54 -0.02 2.97
N ASP A 44 -0.44 0.68 2.72
CA ASP A 44 0.56 0.92 3.75
C ASP A 44 0.03 1.84 4.85
N ALA A 45 -0.07 1.32 6.09
CA ALA A 45 -0.49 2.08 7.27
C ALA A 45 -1.74 2.95 7.02
N PHE A 46 -2.74 2.37 6.35
CA PHE A 46 -3.79 3.07 5.61
C PHE A 46 -4.37 4.31 6.30
N TYR A 47 -4.93 4.18 7.51
CA TYR A 47 -5.58 5.32 8.18
C TYR A 47 -4.61 6.45 8.47
N ALA A 48 -3.39 6.14 8.93
CA ALA A 48 -2.37 7.14 9.19
C ALA A 48 -1.86 7.78 7.88
N SER A 49 -1.76 7.00 6.81
CA SER A 49 -1.35 7.50 5.49
C SER A 49 -2.39 8.45 4.89
N VAL A 50 -3.68 8.17 5.10
CA VAL A 50 -4.79 9.07 4.70
C VAL A 50 -4.74 10.38 5.48
N GLU A 51 -4.50 10.35 6.80
CA GLU A 51 -4.35 11.59 7.57
C GLU A 51 -3.13 12.40 7.14
N LYS A 52 -1.97 11.76 6.94
CA LYS A 52 -0.75 12.43 6.49
C LYS A 52 -0.86 13.03 5.09
N ARG A 53 -1.59 12.36 4.19
CA ARG A 53 -1.88 12.89 2.85
C ARG A 53 -2.65 14.20 2.92
N ASP A 54 -3.64 14.26 3.81
CA ASP A 54 -4.56 15.39 3.90
C ASP A 54 -4.02 16.55 4.76
N ASP A 55 -3.07 16.27 5.66
CA ASP A 55 -2.40 17.27 6.49
C ASP A 55 -0.86 17.15 6.38
N PRO A 56 -0.22 17.99 5.54
CA PRO A 56 1.23 18.00 5.37
C PRO A 56 2.02 18.24 6.66
N THR A 57 1.43 18.84 7.69
CA THR A 57 2.12 19.08 8.98
C THR A 57 2.41 17.77 9.73
N LEU A 58 1.78 16.66 9.31
CA LEU A 58 1.97 15.33 9.89
C LEU A 58 3.03 14.48 9.16
N GLU A 59 3.58 14.94 8.03
CA GLU A 59 4.48 14.14 7.17
C GLU A 59 5.65 13.56 7.96
N ASP A 60 6.36 14.39 8.72
CA ASP A 60 7.53 14.01 9.52
C ASP A 60 7.18 13.65 10.99
N ARG A 61 5.90 13.52 11.32
CA ARG A 61 5.45 13.22 12.69
C ARG A 61 5.17 11.74 12.90
N ALA A 62 5.53 11.22 14.08
CA ALA A 62 4.97 9.96 14.57
C ALA A 62 3.46 10.16 14.79
N LEU A 63 2.65 9.34 14.13
CA LEU A 63 1.20 9.45 14.12
C LEU A 63 0.58 8.10 14.47
N ILE A 64 -0.38 8.13 15.40
CA ILE A 64 -1.15 7.00 15.86
C ILE A 64 -2.63 7.34 15.69
N ILE A 65 -3.37 6.49 15.00
CA ILE A 65 -4.82 6.53 14.91
C ILE A 65 -5.39 5.64 16.00
N GLY A 66 -6.25 6.21 16.84
CA GLY A 66 -6.90 5.52 17.95
C GLY A 66 -7.43 6.51 18.97
N HIS A 67 -8.21 6.03 19.93
CA HIS A 67 -8.73 6.88 21.00
C HIS A 67 -7.70 7.00 22.13
N ALA A 68 -7.30 8.24 22.47
CA ALA A 68 -6.28 8.53 23.49
C ALA A 68 -6.71 8.22 24.94
N GLY A 69 -8.00 7.92 25.18
CA GLY A 69 -8.56 7.71 26.52
C GLY A 69 -8.98 6.27 26.82
N GLY A 70 -9.04 5.93 28.12
CA GLY A 70 -9.60 4.67 28.62
C GLY A 70 -8.79 3.42 28.27
N ARG A 71 -9.48 2.29 28.03
CA ARG A 71 -8.89 1.03 27.53
C ARG A 71 -8.71 1.05 26.00
N GLY A 72 -8.39 2.21 25.44
CA GLY A 72 -8.21 2.41 24.00
C GLY A 72 -7.05 1.59 23.44
N VAL A 73 -7.13 1.28 22.15
CA VAL A 73 -6.10 0.55 21.41
C VAL A 73 -5.68 1.33 20.17
N VAL A 74 -4.46 1.10 19.71
CA VAL A 74 -3.96 1.60 18.43
C VAL A 74 -4.71 0.92 17.30
N THR A 75 -5.44 1.70 16.51
CA THR A 75 -6.07 1.21 15.27
C THR A 75 -5.02 1.12 14.16
N THR A 76 -4.19 2.15 14.02
CA THR A 76 -3.11 2.18 13.03
C THR A 76 -1.98 3.05 13.55
N ALA A 77 -0.74 2.63 13.37
CA ALA A 77 0.44 3.44 13.62
C ALA A 77 1.19 3.67 12.30
N CYS A 78 1.61 4.91 12.03
CA CYS A 78 2.48 5.21 10.89
C CYS A 78 3.87 4.59 11.09
N TYR A 79 4.67 4.51 10.02
CA TYR A 79 6.00 3.88 10.10
C TYR A 79 6.94 4.53 11.12
N LEU A 80 6.90 5.86 11.31
CA LEU A 80 7.70 6.54 12.33
C LEU A 80 7.32 6.08 13.74
N ALA A 81 6.03 5.99 14.05
CA ALA A 81 5.56 5.45 15.34
C ALA A 81 5.91 3.94 15.48
N ARG A 82 5.89 3.19 14.37
CA ARG A 82 6.32 1.78 14.36
C ARG A 82 7.82 1.62 14.64
N GLN A 83 8.67 2.55 14.22
CA GLN A 83 10.10 2.50 14.55
C GLN A 83 10.34 2.59 16.07
N SER A 84 9.51 3.38 16.77
CA SER A 84 9.53 3.47 18.24
C SER A 84 8.87 2.29 18.96
N GLY A 85 8.27 1.34 18.22
CA GLY A 85 7.68 0.12 18.78
C GLY A 85 6.16 0.13 18.92
N ALA A 86 5.46 1.25 18.63
CA ALA A 86 4.00 1.24 18.60
C ALA A 86 3.48 0.31 17.49
N ARG A 87 2.43 -0.47 17.77
CA ARG A 87 1.85 -1.44 16.83
C ARG A 87 0.33 -1.39 16.88
N SER A 88 -0.33 -1.80 15.80
CA SER A 88 -1.78 -2.00 15.78
C SER A 88 -2.21 -3.00 16.87
N ALA A 89 -3.42 -2.81 17.39
CA ALA A 89 -4.00 -3.53 18.53
C ALA A 89 -3.26 -3.38 19.88
N MET A 90 -2.17 -2.60 19.94
CA MET A 90 -1.48 -2.30 21.19
C MET A 90 -2.36 -1.40 22.09
N PRO A 91 -2.42 -1.63 23.41
CA PRO A 91 -3.05 -0.68 24.33
C PRO A 91 -2.44 0.71 24.22
N MET A 92 -3.28 1.75 24.16
CA MET A 92 -2.83 3.11 23.87
C MET A 92 -1.80 3.62 24.88
N PHE A 93 -1.97 3.31 26.17
CA PHE A 93 -1.01 3.72 27.20
C PHE A 93 0.40 3.17 26.93
N LYS A 94 0.50 1.92 26.46
CA LYS A 94 1.79 1.28 26.14
C LYS A 94 2.38 1.85 24.86
N ALA A 95 1.53 2.16 23.87
CA ALA A 95 1.99 2.81 22.65
C ALA A 95 2.57 4.20 22.90
N LEU A 96 1.97 4.97 23.82
CA LEU A 96 2.46 6.29 24.23
C LEU A 96 3.69 6.23 25.15
N GLU A 97 3.84 5.18 25.95
CA GLU A 97 5.09 4.93 26.68
C GLU A 97 6.26 4.66 25.72
N LEU A 98 6.02 3.89 24.65
CA LEU A 98 7.00 3.58 23.61
C LEU A 98 7.26 4.75 22.66
N CYS A 99 6.26 5.59 22.42
CA CYS A 99 6.34 6.73 21.50
C CYS A 99 5.72 8.00 22.12
N PRO A 100 6.39 8.64 23.09
CA PRO A 100 5.83 9.76 23.86
C PRO A 100 5.43 10.98 23.03
N ASP A 101 6.17 11.24 21.95
CA ASP A 101 5.95 12.39 21.07
C ASP A 101 4.94 12.12 19.94
N ALA A 102 4.25 10.97 19.98
CA ALA A 102 3.26 10.63 18.96
C ALA A 102 2.07 11.59 18.98
N VAL A 103 1.70 12.07 17.80
CA VAL A 103 0.39 12.68 17.57
C VAL A 103 -0.66 11.57 17.60
N VAL A 104 -1.72 11.74 18.38
CA VAL A 104 -2.85 10.81 18.44
C VAL A 104 -4.08 11.44 17.84
N MET A 105 -4.72 10.76 16.89
CA MET A 105 -5.95 11.21 16.25
C MET A 105 -7.05 10.14 16.37
N PRO A 106 -8.30 10.53 16.65
CA PRO A 106 -9.42 9.60 16.62
C PRO A 106 -9.67 9.13 15.16
N PRO A 107 -10.14 7.89 14.95
CA PRO A 107 -10.42 7.38 13.61
C PRO A 107 -11.63 8.06 12.96
N ASP A 108 -11.50 8.45 11.69
CA ASP A 108 -12.62 8.87 10.82
C ASP A 108 -12.98 7.74 9.83
N MET A 109 -13.82 6.81 10.28
CA MET A 109 -14.21 5.65 9.49
C MET A 109 -14.97 6.01 8.20
N ALA A 110 -15.71 7.12 8.20
CA ALA A 110 -16.43 7.57 7.01
C ALA A 110 -15.45 8.05 5.94
N LYS A 111 -14.43 8.80 6.34
CA LYS A 111 -13.31 9.22 5.48
C LYS A 111 -12.56 8.03 4.93
N TYR A 112 -12.13 7.09 5.77
CA TYR A 112 -11.38 5.91 5.33
C TYR A 112 -12.18 5.06 4.34
N LYS A 113 -13.50 4.93 4.54
CA LYS A 113 -14.37 4.18 3.61
C LYS A 113 -14.46 4.85 2.23
N ARG A 114 -14.52 6.18 2.17
CA ARG A 114 -14.49 6.91 0.90
C ARG A 114 -13.18 6.66 0.16
N VAL A 115 -12.05 6.83 0.83
CA VAL A 115 -10.73 6.61 0.23
C VAL A 115 -10.54 5.14 -0.18
N GLY A 116 -10.99 4.18 0.64
CA GLY A 116 -10.94 2.76 0.30
C GLY A 116 -11.74 2.44 -0.97
N ASN A 117 -12.89 3.09 -1.17
CA ASN A 117 -13.67 2.95 -2.40
C ASN A 117 -12.95 3.53 -3.64
N GLU A 118 -12.21 4.63 -3.49
CA GLU A 118 -11.38 5.18 -4.57
C GLU A 118 -10.30 4.16 -5.01
N ILE A 119 -9.64 3.51 -4.06
CA ILE A 119 -8.63 2.47 -4.32
C ILE A 119 -9.28 1.24 -4.96
N ARG A 120 -10.45 0.81 -4.48
CA ARG A 120 -11.21 -0.30 -5.11
C ARG A 120 -11.58 -0.02 -6.55
N ALA A 121 -11.91 1.23 -6.89
CA ALA A 121 -12.18 1.59 -8.28
C ALA A 121 -10.96 1.34 -9.17
N LEU A 122 -9.75 1.46 -8.64
CA LEU A 122 -8.51 1.11 -9.35
C LEU A 122 -8.31 -0.41 -9.44
N PHE A 123 -8.70 -1.19 -8.43
CA PHE A 123 -8.68 -2.66 -8.50
C PHE A 123 -9.60 -3.18 -9.61
N VAL A 124 -10.81 -2.62 -9.72
CA VAL A 124 -11.77 -2.97 -10.77
C VAL A 124 -11.26 -2.63 -12.17
N LYS A 125 -10.43 -1.59 -12.32
CA LYS A 125 -9.77 -1.27 -13.60
C LYS A 125 -8.69 -2.31 -13.95
N ALA A 126 -8.06 -2.93 -12.95
CA ALA A 126 -7.00 -3.91 -13.16
C ALA A 126 -7.56 -5.31 -13.48
N THR A 127 -8.61 -5.75 -12.79
CA THR A 127 -9.26 -7.05 -12.99
C THR A 127 -10.75 -6.98 -12.66
N ASN A 128 -11.55 -7.78 -13.38
CA ASN A 128 -12.97 -7.98 -13.05
C ASN A 128 -13.20 -8.99 -11.91
N ASN A 129 -12.13 -9.67 -11.46
CA ASN A 129 -12.18 -10.71 -10.43
C ASN A 129 -11.25 -10.35 -9.27
N TYR A 130 -11.82 -9.82 -8.19
CA TYR A 130 -11.10 -9.49 -6.98
C TYR A 130 -11.96 -9.80 -5.74
N GLU A 131 -11.30 -10.11 -4.63
CA GLU A 131 -11.92 -10.46 -3.35
C GLU A 131 -11.44 -9.49 -2.26
N PRO A 132 -12.33 -8.61 -1.75
CA PRO A 132 -12.05 -7.78 -0.58
C PRO A 132 -11.74 -8.60 0.68
N VAL A 133 -10.62 -8.32 1.35
CA VAL A 133 -10.31 -8.88 2.68
C VAL A 133 -10.74 -7.89 3.77
N SER A 134 -10.41 -6.62 3.57
CA SER A 134 -10.70 -5.53 4.49
C SER A 134 -10.96 -4.24 3.70
N ILE A 135 -11.05 -3.09 4.37
CA ILE A 135 -11.28 -1.78 3.73
C ILE A 135 -10.18 -1.40 2.73
N ASP A 136 -8.95 -1.83 3.01
CA ASP A 136 -7.71 -1.42 2.35
C ASP A 136 -6.92 -2.60 1.75
N GLU A 137 -7.50 -3.80 1.79
CA GLU A 137 -6.83 -5.04 1.40
C GLU A 137 -7.73 -5.88 0.47
N ALA A 138 -7.14 -6.48 -0.56
CA ALA A 138 -7.84 -7.37 -1.48
C ALA A 138 -6.91 -8.38 -2.16
N TYR A 139 -7.47 -9.55 -2.49
CA TYR A 139 -6.88 -10.44 -3.49
C TYR A 139 -7.36 -10.07 -4.89
N LEU A 140 -6.44 -10.04 -5.85
CA LEU A 140 -6.74 -9.79 -7.26
C LEU A 140 -6.33 -11.02 -8.08
N ASP A 141 -7.24 -11.49 -8.92
CA ASP A 141 -6.98 -12.55 -9.90
C ASP A 141 -6.69 -11.93 -11.26
N LEU A 142 -5.45 -12.07 -11.71
CA LEU A 142 -4.89 -11.48 -12.92
C LEU A 142 -4.71 -12.51 -14.03
N ARG A 143 -5.39 -13.66 -13.96
CA ARG A 143 -5.41 -14.59 -15.09
C ARG A 143 -5.99 -13.88 -16.34
N PRO A 144 -5.53 -14.25 -17.56
CA PRO A 144 -5.90 -13.57 -18.80
C PRO A 144 -7.41 -13.37 -18.99
N GLU A 145 -8.24 -14.31 -18.54
CA GLU A 145 -9.70 -14.23 -18.64
C GLU A 145 -10.35 -13.12 -17.79
N HIS A 146 -9.64 -12.58 -16.79
CA HIS A 146 -10.18 -11.59 -15.85
C HIS A 146 -9.67 -10.17 -16.09
N VAL A 147 -8.60 -10.02 -16.89
CA VAL A 147 -7.96 -8.72 -17.16
C VAL A 147 -8.40 -8.15 -18.51
N ALA A 148 -8.58 -6.84 -18.58
CA ALA A 148 -9.03 -6.18 -19.80
C ALA A 148 -7.98 -6.14 -20.92
N ASN A 149 -6.69 -6.32 -20.59
CA ASN A 149 -5.59 -6.34 -21.52
C ASN A 149 -4.65 -7.51 -21.17
N ASP A 150 -4.85 -8.64 -21.85
CA ASP A 150 -4.12 -9.89 -21.68
C ASP A 150 -2.66 -9.83 -22.17
N GLU A 151 -2.29 -8.79 -22.92
CA GLU A 151 -0.90 -8.56 -23.35
C GLU A 151 0.00 -8.03 -22.22
N VAL A 152 -0.59 -7.55 -21.12
CA VAL A 152 0.16 -6.98 -20.00
C VAL A 152 0.47 -8.06 -18.97
N GLN A 153 1.76 -8.31 -18.74
CA GLN A 153 2.19 -9.28 -17.73
C GLN A 153 1.72 -8.85 -16.32
N PRO A 154 1.32 -9.80 -15.45
CA PRO A 154 0.77 -9.50 -14.12
C PRO A 154 1.64 -8.56 -13.27
N ALA A 155 2.95 -8.80 -13.20
CA ALA A 155 3.87 -7.95 -12.46
C ALA A 155 3.95 -6.50 -12.99
N VAL A 156 3.76 -6.31 -14.30
CA VAL A 156 3.69 -4.97 -14.90
C VAL A 156 2.37 -4.29 -14.56
N LEU A 157 1.27 -5.02 -14.62
CA LEU A 157 -0.05 -4.52 -14.24
C LEU A 157 -0.08 -4.08 -12.77
N LEU A 158 0.48 -4.89 -11.86
CA LEU A 158 0.60 -4.55 -10.43
C LEU A 158 1.48 -3.34 -10.17
N ALA A 159 2.59 -3.18 -10.90
CA ALA A 159 3.41 -1.97 -10.80
C ALA A 159 2.70 -0.71 -11.29
N ARG A 160 1.81 -0.84 -12.29
CA ARG A 160 0.94 0.26 -12.73
C ARG A 160 -0.10 0.56 -11.66
N LEU A 161 -0.78 -0.46 -11.15
CA LEU A 161 -1.77 -0.29 -10.08
C LEU A 161 -1.18 0.43 -8.86
N ALA A 162 -0.01 0.01 -8.38
CA ALA A 162 0.66 0.66 -7.26
C ALA A 162 1.06 2.12 -7.56
N HIS A 163 1.43 2.41 -8.81
CA HIS A 163 1.70 3.77 -9.26
C HIS A 163 0.43 4.61 -9.29
N ASP A 164 -0.65 4.07 -9.85
CA ASP A 164 -1.93 4.75 -10.04
C ASP A 164 -2.58 5.05 -8.68
N VAL A 165 -2.54 4.11 -7.73
CA VAL A 165 -2.98 4.37 -6.33
C VAL A 165 -2.19 5.54 -5.73
N ARG A 166 -0.87 5.58 -5.92
CA ARG A 166 -0.04 6.68 -5.42
C ARG A 166 -0.34 8.00 -6.10
N SER A 167 -0.54 8.03 -7.42
CA SER A 167 -0.74 9.28 -8.16
C SER A 167 -2.17 9.81 -8.08
N GLU A 168 -3.17 8.93 -8.08
CA GLU A 168 -4.59 9.31 -8.07
C GLU A 168 -5.12 9.51 -6.65
N VAL A 169 -4.71 8.65 -5.70
CA VAL A 169 -5.25 8.64 -4.33
C VAL A 169 -4.29 9.25 -3.32
N GLY A 170 -2.98 9.28 -3.59
CA GLY A 170 -1.98 9.89 -2.71
C GLY A 170 -1.56 9.01 -1.52
N VAL A 171 -1.84 7.71 -1.57
CA VAL A 171 -1.38 6.70 -0.59
C VAL A 171 -0.58 5.59 -1.29
N THR A 172 0.13 4.75 -0.56
CA THR A 172 0.92 3.64 -1.14
C THR A 172 0.32 2.28 -0.80
N VAL A 173 0.62 1.29 -1.64
CA VAL A 173 0.25 -0.11 -1.45
C VAL A 173 1.48 -0.99 -1.54
N SER A 174 1.45 -2.08 -0.78
CA SER A 174 2.36 -3.21 -0.85
C SER A 174 1.68 -4.40 -1.55
N ILE A 175 2.48 -5.18 -2.28
CA ILE A 175 2.06 -6.30 -3.13
C ILE A 175 3.07 -7.44 -2.98
#